data_AF-A0A7R8XEV4-F1
#
_entry.id   AF-A0A7R8XEV4-F1
#
_cell.length_a   1.000
_cell.length_b   1.000
_cell.length_c   1.000
_cell.angle_alpha   90.00
_cell.angle_beta   90.00
_cell.angle_gamma   90.00
#
_symmetry.space_group_name_H-M   'P 1'
#
loop_
_entity.id
_entity.type
_entity.pdbx_description
1 polymer ?
#
loop_
_entity_poly.entity_id
_entity_poly.type
_entity_poly.pdbx_seq_one_letter_code
_entity_poly.pdbx_strand_id
1 'polypeptide(L)'
;MSKSIGNVINPYDVVRDYGTDALRYYVVGGVSMFEDSPFYMERFHEVYNASLANGLGNLVSRTMNMVDEQSWLQQYQSGKGHKTLLPL
;
A
#
# COMPACT_ATOMS: atom_id res chain seq x y z
N MET A 1 18.87 -10.19 -16.73
CA MET A 1 18.98 -8.76 -17.07
C MET A 1 20.38 -8.48 -17.62
N SER A 2 20.53 -7.70 -18.70
CA SER A 2 21.82 -7.37 -19.30
C SER A 2 21.95 -5.89 -19.62
N LYS A 3 23.11 -5.30 -19.28
CA LYS A 3 23.47 -3.93 -19.65
C LYS A 3 23.51 -3.71 -21.16
N SER A 4 23.94 -4.72 -21.94
CA SER A 4 24.02 -4.61 -23.40
C SER A 4 22.65 -4.66 -24.09
N ILE A 5 21.67 -5.34 -23.48
CA ILE A 5 20.29 -5.42 -23.97
C ILE A 5 19.47 -4.20 -23.49
N GLY A 6 19.95 -3.49 -22.47
CA GLY A 6 19.29 -2.30 -21.92
C GLY A 6 18.09 -2.58 -21.02
N ASN A 7 17.89 -3.84 -20.61
CA ASN A 7 16.74 -4.25 -19.78
C ASN A 7 17.08 -4.38 -18.28
N VAL A 8 18.05 -3.59 -17.81
CA VAL A 8 18.42 -3.58 -16.39
C VAL A 8 17.49 -2.65 -15.65
N ILE A 9 16.79 -3.19 -14.65
CA ILE A 9 16.01 -2.40 -13.71
C ILE A 9 16.85 -2.18 -12.47
N ASN A 10 17.09 -0.91 -12.14
CA ASN A 10 17.86 -0.53 -10.97
C ASN A 10 16.94 -0.52 -9.74
N PRO A 11 17.19 -1.36 -8.72
CA PRO A 11 16.34 -1.43 -7.54
C PRO A 11 16.30 -0.10 -6.77
N TYR A 12 17.35 0.72 -6.80
CA TYR A 12 17.35 2.01 -6.12
C TYR A 12 16.37 3.01 -6.72
N ASP A 13 16.16 2.96 -8.04
CA ASP A 13 15.15 3.79 -8.70
C ASP A 13 13.74 3.35 -8.30
N VAL A 14 13.50 2.04 -8.23
CA VAL A 14 12.20 1.51 -7.77
C VAL A 14 11.93 1.85 -6.30
N VAL A 15 12.94 1.75 -5.44
CA VAL A 15 12.83 2.11 -4.01
C VAL A 15 12.55 3.60 -3.85
N ARG A 16 13.18 4.47 -4.66
CA ARG A 16 12.92 5.91 -4.62
C ARG A 16 11.46 6.22 -4.93
N ASP A 17 10.88 5.53 -5.92
CA ASP A 17 9.56 5.86 -6.43
C ASP A 17 8.41 5.17 -5.65
N TYR A 18 8.64 3.97 -5.11
CA TYR A 18 7.59 3.15 -4.45
C TYR A 18 7.88 2.79 -2.98
N GLY A 19 9.09 3.07 -2.50
CA GLY A 19 9.55 2.70 -1.17
C GLY A 19 10.13 1.29 -1.08
N THR A 20 10.93 1.06 -0.04
CA THR A 20 11.65 -0.19 0.19
C THR A 20 10.73 -1.38 0.39
N ASP A 21 9.66 -1.20 1.18
CA ASP A 21 8.78 -2.30 1.56
C ASP A 21 7.92 -2.79 0.38
N ALA A 22 7.55 -1.90 -0.53
CA ALA A 22 6.87 -2.26 -1.77
C ALA A 22 7.72 -3.21 -2.62
N LEU A 23 9.00 -2.88 -2.81
CA LEU A 23 9.93 -3.73 -3.55
C LEU A 23 10.11 -5.08 -2.86
N ARG A 24 10.30 -5.10 -1.54
CA ARG A 24 10.46 -6.34 -0.76
C ARG A 24 9.22 -7.23 -0.84
N TYR A 25 8.04 -6.63 -0.71
CA TYR A 25 6.78 -7.35 -0.83
C TYR A 25 6.66 -8.05 -2.18
N TYR A 26 6.96 -7.34 -3.26
CA TYR A 26 6.90 -7.91 -4.60
C TYR A 26 7.94 -9.01 -4.83
N VAL A 27 9.18 -8.82 -4.38
CA VAL A 27 10.23 -9.83 -4.59
C VAL A 27 9.95 -11.11 -3.79
N VAL A 28 9.39 -11.00 -2.59
CA VAL A 28 9.09 -12.16 -1.74
C VAL A 28 7.80 -12.88 -2.18
N GLY A 29 6.78 -12.14 -2.64
CA GLY A 29 5.46 -12.71 -2.97
C GLY A 29 5.15 -12.87 -4.45
N GLY A 30 5.78 -12.08 -5.33
CA GLY A 30 5.47 -12.00 -6.76
C GLY A 30 6.45 -12.74 -7.68
N VAL A 31 7.54 -13.27 -7.13
CA VAL A 31 8.63 -13.95 -7.84
C VAL A 31 8.76 -15.39 -7.33
N SER A 32 8.97 -16.35 -8.25
CA SER A 32 9.27 -17.73 -7.86
C SER A 32 10.60 -17.81 -7.13
N MET A 33 10.65 -18.55 -6.02
CA MET A 33 11.89 -18.76 -5.27
C MET A 33 12.82 -19.78 -5.92
N PHE A 34 12.27 -20.66 -6.76
CA PHE A 34 13.01 -21.80 -7.33
C PHE A 34 13.29 -21.62 -8.82
N GLU A 35 12.42 -20.89 -9.53
CA GLU A 35 12.51 -20.69 -10.97
C GLU A 35 12.83 -19.23 -11.29
N ASP A 36 13.55 -19.01 -12.39
CA ASP A 36 13.80 -17.67 -12.87
C ASP A 36 12.48 -16.99 -13.27
N SER A 37 12.21 -15.82 -12.69
CA SER A 37 11.02 -15.04 -12.97
C SER A 37 11.42 -13.72 -13.60
N PRO A 38 10.88 -13.39 -14.78
CA PRO A 38 11.17 -12.09 -15.38
C PRO A 38 10.53 -10.98 -14.54
N PHE A 39 11.30 -9.93 -14.29
CA PHE A 39 10.85 -8.72 -13.61
C PHE A 39 10.48 -7.67 -14.67
N TYR A 40 9.24 -7.19 -14.62
CA TYR A 40 8.73 -6.09 -15.44
C TYR A 40 8.15 -5.00 -14.54
N MET A 41 8.45 -3.74 -14.83
CA MET A 41 7.95 -2.62 -14.01
C MET A 41 6.43 -2.50 -14.04
N GLU A 42 5.81 -2.84 -15.16
CA GLU A 42 4.35 -2.85 -15.33
C GLU A 42 3.71 -3.82 -14.35
N ARG A 43 4.21 -5.07 -14.28
CA ARG A 43 3.72 -6.08 -13.34
C ARG A 43 3.97 -5.68 -11.89
N PHE A 44 5.12 -5.07 -11.60
CA PHE A 44 5.41 -4.53 -10.26
C PHE A 44 4.37 -3.47 -9.86
N HIS A 45 4.10 -2.51 -10.76
CA HIS A 45 3.13 -1.44 -10.54
C HIS A 45 1.70 -1.97 -10.37
N GLU A 46 1.31 -2.99 -11.13
CA GLU A 46 0.00 -3.66 -10.97
C GLU A 46 -0.14 -4.30 -9.59
N VAL A 47 0.87 -5.07 -9.14
CA VAL A 47 0.84 -5.70 -7.81
C VAL A 47 0.85 -4.66 -6.69
N TYR A 48 1.64 -3.60 -6.84
CA TYR A 48 1.64 -2.47 -5.89
C TYR A 48 0.23 -1.89 -5.74
N ASN A 49 -0.41 -1.55 -6.85
CA ASN A 49 -1.73 -0.94 -6.82
C ASN A 49 -2.80 -1.90 -6.31
N ALA A 50 -2.82 -3.16 -6.77
CA ALA A 50 -3.84 -4.11 -6.39
C ALA A 50 -3.73 -4.54 -4.93
N SER A 51 -2.53 -4.95 -4.49
CA SER A 51 -2.33 -5.56 -3.18
C SER A 51 -2.05 -4.54 -2.09
N LEU A 52 -1.18 -3.56 -2.35
CA LEU A 52 -0.74 -2.61 -1.32
C LEU A 52 -1.67 -1.41 -1.25
N ALA A 53 -1.88 -0.68 -2.35
CA ALA A 53 -2.72 0.52 -2.33
C ALA A 53 -4.20 0.15 -2.13
N ASN A 54 -4.75 -0.64 -3.05
CA ASN A 54 -6.18 -0.96 -3.05
C ASN A 54 -6.58 -2.03 -2.05
N GLY A 55 -5.67 -2.95 -1.71
CA GLY A 55 -5.88 -3.97 -0.69
C GLY A 55 -5.65 -3.41 0.71
N LEU A 56 -4.39 -3.42 1.14
CA LEU A 56 -4.02 -3.05 2.50
C LEU A 56 -4.30 -1.57 2.82
N GLY A 57 -3.97 -0.65 1.91
CA GLY A 57 -4.15 0.79 2.11
C GLY A 57 -5.61 1.17 2.34
N ASN A 58 -6.50 0.70 1.47
CA ASN A 58 -7.94 0.92 1.63
C ASN A 58 -8.50 0.25 2.90
N LEU A 59 -8.04 -0.96 3.24
CA LEU A 59 -8.48 -1.63 4.46
C LEU A 59 -8.12 -0.80 5.69
N VAL A 60 -6.85 -0.40 5.82
CA VAL A 60 -6.36 0.43 6.93
C VAL A 60 -7.12 1.76 6.99
N SER A 61 -7.29 2.44 5.85
CA SER A 61 -8.04 3.70 5.77
C SER A 61 -9.47 3.55 6.28
N ARG A 62 -10.19 2.50 5.84
CA ARG A 62 -11.56 2.24 6.29
C ARG A 62 -11.63 1.86 7.77
N THR A 63 -10.70 1.04 8.25
CA THR A 63 -10.65 0.67 9.68
C THR A 63 -10.37 1.88 10.55
N MET A 64 -9.45 2.76 10.16
CA MET A 64 -9.17 3.99 10.90
C MET A 64 -10.38 4.92 10.94
N ASN A 65 -11.06 5.11 9.81
CA ASN A 65 -12.29 5.91 9.76
C ASN A 65 -13.38 5.33 10.67
N MET A 66 -13.59 4.01 10.67
CA MET A 66 -14.56 3.37 11.57
C MET A 66 -14.19 3.55 13.05
N VAL A 67 -12.91 3.47 13.41
CA VAL A 67 -12.48 3.67 14.81
C VAL A 67 -12.69 5.11 15.25
N ASP A 68 -12.33 6.08 14.40
CA ASP A 68 -12.59 7.50 14.67
C ASP A 68 -14.10 7.75 14.79
N GLU A 69 -14.89 7.10 13.92
CA GLU A 69 -16.34 7.19 13.94
C GLU A 69 -16.97 6.67 15.24
N GLN A 70 -16.53 5.49 15.67
CA GLN A 70 -16.98 4.89 16.93
C GLN A 70 -16.52 5.69 18.15
N SER A 71 -15.32 6.28 18.09
CA SER A 71 -14.78 7.12 19.16
C SER A 71 -15.62 8.37 19.37
N TRP A 72 -16.03 9.07 18.31
CA TRP A 72 -16.88 10.25 18.46
C TRP A 72 -18.29 9.88 18.95
N LEU A 73 -18.86 8.76 18.50
CA LEU A 73 -20.17 8.28 18.94
C LEU A 73 -20.19 8.02 20.45
N GLN A 74 -19.14 7.38 20.97
CA GLN A 74 -19.00 7.13 22.42
C GLN A 74 -18.82 8.42 23.22
N GLN A 75 -18.08 9.40 22.69
CA GLN A 75 -17.93 10.72 23.32
C GLN A 75 -19.24 11.52 23.32
N TYR A 76 -20.02 11.44 22.25
CA TYR A 76 -21.34 12.04 22.16
C TYR A 76 -22.32 11.40 23.17
N GLN A 77 -22.39 10.07 23.20
CA GLN A 77 -23.28 9.32 24.13
C GLN A 77 -22.91 9.53 25.61
N SER A 78 -21.62 9.73 25.92
CA SER A 78 -21.15 10.01 27.29
C SER A 78 -21.31 11.47 27.74
N GLY A 79 -21.91 12.34 26.91
CA GLY A 79 -22.16 13.75 27.24
C GLY A 79 -20.89 14.61 27.30
N LYS A 80 -19.75 14.08 26.85
CA LYS A 80 -18.44 14.75 26.87
C LYS A 80 -18.09 15.40 25.52
N GLY A 81 -18.87 15.15 24.47
CA GLY A 81 -18.64 15.71 23.13
C GLY A 81 -18.94 17.21 23.07
N HIS A 82 -17.94 18.01 22.69
CA HIS A 82 -18.13 19.41 22.29
C HIS A 82 -19.04 19.43 21.05
N LYS A 83 -20.11 20.26 21.06
CA LYS A 83 -21.03 20.41 19.92
C LYS A 83 -20.34 21.13 18.76
N THR A 84 -19.46 20.45 18.03
CA THR A 84 -19.02 20.92 16.71
C THR A 84 -19.86 20.21 15.66
N LEU A 85 -20.60 21.05 14.94
CA LEU A 85 -21.56 20.81 13.86
C LEU A 85 -21.27 19.54 13.03
N LEU A 86 -22.33 18.75 12.83
CA LEU A 86 -22.39 17.64 11.88
C LEU A 86 -21.87 18.08 10.51
N PRO A 87 -21.04 17.30 9.81
CA PRO A 87 -20.94 17.44 8.37
C PRO A 87 -22.27 16.98 7.76
N LEU A 88 -22.90 17.87 6.98
CA LEU A 88 -24.06 17.57 6.13
C LEU A 88 -23.67 16.56 5.04
#